data_AF-A0A8B8C458-F1
#
_entry.id   AF-A0A8B8C458-F1
#
_cell.length_a   1.000
_cell.length_b   1.000
_cell.length_c   1.000
_cell.angle_alpha   90.00
_cell.angle_beta   90.00
_cell.angle_gamma   90.00
#
_symmetry.space_group_name_H-M   'P 1'
#
loop_
_entity.id
_entity.type
_entity.pdbx_description
1 polymer ?
#
loop_
_entity_poly.entity_id
_entity_poly.type
_entity_poly.pdbx_seq_one_letter_code
_entity_poly.pdbx_strand_id
1 'polypeptide(L)'
;MDTVLLQTLLLSSLFVGVYLQNRNCICPAVYDPVCGYDGMTYGNSCEAACRYVPVKCEGVCPCGQNTCICGFIYDPVCGWNGVTYPNSCRAHCSGIYKYWKGPCPWDTRSHG
;
A
#
# COMPACT_ATOMS: atom_id res chain seq x y z
N MET A 1 51.55 -12.28 21.59
CA MET A 1 50.80 -13.44 21.04
C MET A 1 49.35 -13.17 21.38
N ASP A 2 48.69 -12.50 20.45
CA ASP A 2 47.71 -11.48 20.77
C ASP A 2 46.34 -12.10 21.06
N THR A 3 45.86 -11.86 22.27
CA THR A 3 44.54 -12.26 22.78
C THR A 3 43.37 -11.69 21.96
N VAL A 4 43.67 -10.76 21.03
CA VAL A 4 42.76 -10.17 20.05
C VAL A 4 42.28 -11.18 19.00
N LEU A 5 43.11 -12.19 18.63
CA LEU A 5 42.73 -13.19 17.63
C LEU A 5 41.69 -14.20 18.15
N LEU A 6 41.61 -14.42 19.46
CA LEU A 6 40.70 -15.37 20.09
C LEU A 6 39.30 -14.76 20.36
N GLN A 7 39.23 -13.44 20.56
CA GLN A 7 37.96 -12.73 20.79
C GLN A 7 37.16 -12.52 19.49
N THR A 8 37.81 -12.41 18.34
CA THR A 8 37.13 -12.27 17.04
C THR A 8 36.56 -13.60 16.51
N LEU A 9 37.12 -14.75 16.91
CA LEU A 9 36.60 -16.08 16.52
C LEU A 9 35.35 -16.50 17.31
N LEU A 10 35.13 -15.98 18.51
CA LEU A 10 33.92 -16.28 19.31
C LEU A 10 32.74 -15.36 18.98
N LEU A 11 33.01 -14.15 18.47
CA LEU A 11 31.96 -13.25 17.98
C LEU A 11 31.56 -13.57 16.53
N SER A 12 32.42 -14.21 15.74
CA SER A 12 32.03 -14.64 14.40
C SER A 12 31.00 -15.77 14.40
N SER A 13 30.92 -16.63 15.42
CA SER A 13 29.85 -17.66 15.49
C SER A 13 28.48 -17.12 15.94
N LEU A 14 28.42 -15.94 16.58
CA LEU A 14 27.16 -15.25 16.92
C LEU A 14 26.78 -14.16 15.90
N PHE A 15 27.73 -13.59 15.17
CA PHE A 15 27.46 -12.64 14.09
C PHE A 15 27.32 -13.29 12.71
N VAL A 16 27.94 -14.44 12.43
CA VAL A 16 27.70 -15.19 11.17
C VAL A 16 26.32 -15.86 11.17
N GLY A 17 25.71 -16.07 12.35
CA GLY A 17 24.35 -16.60 12.49
C GLY A 17 23.21 -15.59 12.31
N VAL A 18 23.51 -14.27 12.35
CA VAL A 18 22.50 -13.20 12.21
C VAL A 18 22.58 -12.48 10.86
N TYR A 19 23.70 -12.55 10.15
CA TYR A 19 23.78 -12.16 8.74
C TYR A 19 23.34 -13.29 7.79
N LEU A 20 22.20 -13.94 8.06
CA LEU A 20 21.38 -14.47 6.98
C LEU A 20 20.77 -13.28 6.23
N GLN A 21 21.64 -12.50 5.59
CA GLN A 21 21.22 -11.66 4.48
C GLN A 21 20.73 -12.66 3.45
N ASN A 22 19.42 -12.85 3.42
CA ASN A 22 18.75 -13.80 2.56
C ASN A 22 19.01 -13.38 1.11
N ARG A 23 20.18 -13.75 0.57
CA ARG A 23 20.52 -13.57 -0.85
C ARG A 23 19.58 -14.38 -1.74
N ASN A 24 18.83 -15.32 -1.16
CA ASN A 24 17.72 -15.99 -1.80
C ASN A 24 16.41 -15.46 -1.24
N CYS A 25 15.76 -14.52 -1.92
CA CYS A 25 14.40 -14.15 -1.59
C CYS A 25 13.44 -15.34 -1.78
N ILE A 26 13.30 -16.17 -0.74
CA ILE A 26 12.35 -17.26 -0.68
C ILE A 26 11.06 -16.67 -0.13
N CYS A 27 10.10 -16.47 -1.01
CA CYS A 27 8.76 -16.04 -0.66
C CYS A 27 7.75 -17.17 -0.95
N PRO A 28 6.69 -17.29 -0.15
CA PRO A 28 5.61 -18.21 -0.45
C PRO A 28 4.95 -17.82 -1.78
N ALA A 29 4.55 -18.81 -2.58
CA ALA A 29 3.78 -18.59 -3.81
C ALA A 29 2.30 -18.31 -3.51
N VAL A 30 2.04 -17.42 -2.56
CA VAL A 30 0.69 -16.96 -2.17
C VAL A 30 0.49 -15.58 -2.78
N TYR A 31 -0.62 -15.41 -3.49
CA TYR A 31 -1.01 -14.12 -4.02
C TYR A 31 -1.83 -13.34 -2.98
N ASP A 32 -1.21 -12.31 -2.43
CA ASP A 32 -1.78 -11.38 -1.45
C ASP A 32 -1.21 -9.99 -1.72
N PRO A 33 -1.67 -9.32 -2.80
CA PRO A 33 -0.94 -8.23 -3.42
C PRO A 33 -0.81 -7.02 -2.50
N VAL A 34 0.31 -6.32 -2.61
CA VAL A 34 0.57 -5.07 -1.91
C VAL A 34 1.11 -4.01 -2.87
N CYS A 35 0.82 -2.74 -2.60
CA CYS A 35 1.33 -1.61 -3.35
C CYS A 35 2.51 -1.00 -2.59
N GLY A 36 3.67 -0.89 -3.24
CA GLY A 36 4.87 -0.27 -2.69
C GLY A 36 4.83 1.26 -2.73
N TYR A 37 5.67 1.92 -1.94
CA TYR A 37 5.88 3.38 -2.02
C TYR A 37 6.50 3.84 -3.34
N ASP A 38 7.12 2.92 -4.08
CA ASP A 38 7.62 3.12 -5.44
C ASP A 38 6.52 3.05 -6.52
N GLY A 39 5.27 2.77 -6.13
CA GLY A 39 4.14 2.67 -7.04
C GLY A 39 4.03 1.34 -7.79
N MET A 40 4.81 0.32 -7.41
CA MET A 40 4.72 -1.03 -7.99
C MET A 40 3.88 -1.98 -7.14
N THR A 41 3.14 -2.86 -7.82
CA THR A 41 2.42 -3.97 -7.19
C THR A 41 3.36 -5.16 -7.01
N TYR A 42 3.40 -5.71 -5.80
CA TYR A 42 4.10 -6.94 -5.46
C TYR A 42 3.11 -8.07 -5.24
N GLY A 43 3.48 -9.32 -5.57
CA GLY A 43 2.60 -10.48 -5.43
C GLY A 43 2.22 -10.76 -3.97
N ASN A 44 3.12 -10.41 -3.04
CA ASN A 44 2.87 -10.37 -1.61
C ASN A 44 3.86 -9.47 -0.86
N SER A 45 3.62 -9.28 0.45
CA SER A 45 4.47 -8.48 1.34
C SER A 45 5.90 -9.01 1.46
N CYS A 46 6.13 -10.32 1.33
CA CYS A 46 7.48 -10.89 1.31
C CYS A 46 8.25 -10.44 0.07
N GLU A 47 7.62 -10.45 -1.10
CA GLU A 47 8.24 -10.00 -2.35
C GLU A 47 8.61 -8.50 -2.31
N ALA A 48 7.76 -7.67 -1.70
CA ALA A 48 8.07 -6.24 -1.48
C ALA A 48 9.28 -6.07 -0.54
N ALA A 49 9.29 -6.79 0.58
CA ALA A 49 10.38 -6.76 1.56
C ALA A 49 11.70 -7.28 0.97
N CYS A 50 11.66 -8.32 0.13
CA CYS A 50 12.80 -8.82 -0.63
C CYS A 50 13.45 -7.73 -1.49
N ARG A 51 12.64 -6.83 -2.04
CA ARG A 51 13.08 -5.70 -2.87
C ARG A 51 13.38 -4.45 -2.04
N TYR A 52 13.31 -4.53 -0.71
CA TYR A 52 13.47 -3.42 0.22
C TYR A 52 12.51 -2.27 -0.05
N VAL A 53 11.30 -2.59 -0.52
CA VAL A 53 10.25 -1.60 -0.78
C VAL A 53 9.22 -1.66 0.34
N PRO A 54 9.04 -0.57 1.12
CA PRO A 54 7.99 -0.52 2.13
C PRO A 54 6.61 -0.56 1.48
N VAL A 55 5.66 -1.24 2.14
CA VAL A 55 4.27 -1.32 1.70
C VAL A 55 3.55 0.00 2.01
N LYS A 56 2.92 0.58 0.98
CA LYS A 56 2.09 1.77 1.07
C LYS A 56 0.63 1.44 1.37
N CYS A 57 0.10 0.36 0.81
CA CYS A 57 -1.24 -0.16 1.10
C CYS A 57 -1.38 -1.63 0.69
N GLU A 58 -2.39 -2.29 1.24
CA GLU A 58 -2.86 -3.60 0.76
C GLU A 58 -3.54 -3.47 -0.61
N GLY A 59 -3.48 -4.55 -1.40
CA GLY A 59 -4.00 -4.59 -2.76
C GLY A 59 -2.99 -4.12 -3.80
N VAL A 60 -3.44 -4.09 -5.05
CA VAL A 60 -2.61 -3.63 -6.18
C VAL A 60 -2.48 -2.11 -6.18
N CYS A 61 -1.38 -1.60 -6.74
CA CYS A 61 -1.28 -0.18 -7.06
C CYS A 61 -2.24 0.23 -8.20
N PRO A 62 -2.68 1.50 -8.22
CA PRO A 62 -2.50 2.51 -7.17
C PRO A 62 -3.40 2.24 -5.94
N CYS A 63 -2.92 2.67 -4.77
CA CYS A 63 -3.68 2.56 -3.53
C CYS A 63 -5.08 3.16 -3.62
N GLY A 64 -6.05 2.52 -2.97
CA GLY A 64 -7.45 2.94 -3.05
C GLY A 64 -8.17 2.44 -4.30
N GLN A 65 -7.51 1.63 -5.14
CA GLN A 65 -8.18 0.87 -6.20
C GLN A 65 -8.65 -0.51 -5.76
N ASN A 66 -8.71 -0.78 -4.45
CA ASN A 66 -9.41 -1.95 -3.93
C ASN A 66 -10.82 -1.93 -4.52
N THR A 67 -11.07 -2.92 -5.39
CA THR A 67 -12.18 -3.02 -6.33
C THR A 67 -13.42 -2.27 -5.85
N CYS A 68 -13.56 -1.03 -6.32
CA CYS A 68 -14.69 -0.19 -5.99
C CYS A 68 -15.90 -0.64 -6.79
N ILE A 69 -16.47 -1.77 -6.35
CA ILE A 69 -17.69 -2.35 -6.90
C ILE A 69 -18.85 -1.49 -6.39
N CYS A 70 -19.09 -0.39 -7.10
CA CYS A 70 -20.28 0.41 -6.94
C CYS A 70 -21.25 0.09 -8.06
N GLY A 71 -22.52 -0.13 -7.73
CA GLY A 71 -23.58 -0.18 -8.72
C GLY A 71 -23.68 1.14 -9.50
N PHE A 72 -24.30 1.08 -10.68
CA PHE A 72 -24.57 2.25 -11.53
C PHE A 72 -25.79 3.07 -11.08
N ILE A 73 -26.22 2.90 -9.82
CA ILE A 73 -27.31 3.69 -9.26
C ILE A 73 -26.90 5.16 -9.17
N TYR A 74 -27.78 6.04 -9.63
CA TYR A 74 -27.60 7.48 -9.54
C TYR A 74 -28.41 8.01 -8.35
N ASP A 75 -27.70 8.27 -7.24
CA ASP A 75 -28.23 8.86 -5.99
C ASP A 75 -27.17 9.83 -5.44
N PRO A 76 -27.06 11.03 -6.02
CA PRO A 76 -25.88 11.87 -5.90
C PRO A 76 -25.65 12.39 -4.49
N VAL A 77 -24.37 12.56 -4.14
CA VAL A 77 -23.94 13.18 -2.89
C VAL A 77 -22.89 14.27 -3.14
N CYS A 78 -22.93 15.33 -2.35
CA CYS A 78 -21.96 16.41 -2.36
C CYS A 78 -20.90 16.14 -1.31
N GLY A 79 -19.66 15.89 -1.74
CA GLY A 79 -18.52 15.72 -0.83
C GLY A 79 -18.14 17.03 -0.13
N TRP A 80 -17.51 16.92 1.05
CA TRP A 80 -16.92 18.07 1.74
C TRP A 80 -15.87 18.83 0.90
N ASN A 81 -15.32 18.17 -0.10
CA ASN A 81 -14.39 18.73 -1.09
C ASN A 81 -15.09 19.50 -2.23
N GLY A 82 -16.42 19.67 -2.19
CA GLY A 82 -17.17 20.38 -3.24
C GLY A 82 -17.33 19.59 -4.54
N VAL A 83 -17.07 18.28 -4.53
CA VAL A 83 -17.23 17.41 -5.70
C VAL A 83 -18.53 16.62 -5.58
N THR A 84 -19.33 16.60 -6.65
CA THR A 84 -20.51 15.73 -6.75
C THR A 84 -20.10 14.32 -7.16
N TYR A 85 -20.44 13.34 -6.32
CA TYR A 85 -20.27 11.92 -6.59
C TYR A 85 -21.60 11.30 -7.04
N PRO A 86 -21.61 10.39 -8.05
CA PRO A 86 -22.85 9.79 -8.57
C PRO A 86 -23.65 9.01 -7.53
N ASN A 87 -22.97 8.45 -6.54
CA ASN A 87 -23.56 7.83 -5.37
C ASN A 87 -22.58 7.82 -4.18
N SER A 88 -23.09 7.52 -2.99
CA SER A 88 -22.31 7.42 -1.75
C SER A 88 -21.18 6.39 -1.82
N CYS A 89 -21.38 5.27 -2.53
CA CYS A 89 -20.32 4.28 -2.75
C CYS A 89 -19.15 4.92 -3.52
N ARG A 90 -19.42 5.65 -4.60
CA ARG A 90 -18.38 6.36 -5.37
C ARG A 90 -17.66 7.44 -4.55
N ALA A 91 -18.35 8.09 -3.61
CA ALA A 91 -17.74 9.05 -2.67
C ALA A 91 -16.77 8.33 -1.72
N HIS A 92 -17.21 7.27 -1.03
CA HIS A 92 -16.35 6.45 -0.17
C HIS A 92 -15.16 5.86 -0.91
N CYS A 93 -15.40 5.39 -2.13
CA CYS A 93 -14.37 4.89 -3.05
C CYS A 93 -13.30 5.92 -3.39
N SER A 94 -13.63 7.20 -3.31
CA SER A 94 -12.70 8.30 -3.51
C SER A 94 -12.13 8.84 -2.19
N GLY A 95 -12.31 8.11 -1.08
CA GLY A 95 -11.88 8.52 0.25
C GLY A 95 -12.72 9.64 0.88
N ILE A 96 -13.92 9.93 0.36
CA ILE A 96 -14.81 10.98 0.87
C ILE A 96 -15.89 10.35 1.75
N TYR A 97 -15.70 10.47 3.07
CA TYR A 97 -16.62 9.95 4.09
C TYR A 97 -17.59 11.01 4.66
N LYS A 98 -17.29 12.30 4.43
CA LYS A 98 -18.15 13.42 4.83
C LYS A 98 -18.82 14.02 3.59
N TYR A 99 -20.13 13.84 3.48
CA TYR A 99 -20.94 14.32 2.36
C TYR A 99 -22.39 14.59 2.77
N TRP A 100 -23.12 15.30 1.92
CA TRP A 100 -24.55 15.58 2.07
C TRP A 100 -25.34 15.06 0.87
N LYS A 101 -26.63 14.77 1.05
CA LYS A 101 -27.51 14.31 -0.04
C LYS A 101 -27.66 15.39 -1.11
N GLY A 102 -27.70 14.97 -2.36
CA GLY A 102 -27.83 15.83 -3.52
C GLY A 102 -26.47 16.27 -4.10
N PRO A 103 -26.48 16.85 -5.32
CA PRO A 103 -25.27 17.39 -5.94
C PRO A 103 -24.75 18.62 -5.20
N CYS A 104 -23.47 18.94 -5.36
CA CYS A 104 -22.91 20.18 -4.85
C CYS A 104 -23.55 21.39 -5.53
N PRO A 105 -23.84 22.48 -4.79
CA PRO A 105 -24.43 23.69 -5.37
C PRO A 105 -23.44 24.44 -6.28
N TRP A 106 -22.15 24.18 -6.12
CA TRP A 106 -21.06 24.71 -6.92
C TRP A 106 -20.22 23.53 -7.43
N ASP A 107 -20.16 23.32 -8.75
CA ASP A 107 -19.27 22.31 -9.33
C ASP A 107 -17.93 22.96 -9.66
N THR A 108 -16.89 22.63 -8.89
CA THR A 108 -15.52 23.12 -9.12
C THR A 108 -14.81 22.40 -10.27
N ARG A 109 -15.43 21.42 -10.93
CA ARG A 109 -14.81 20.62 -12.01
C ARG A 109 -14.86 21.28 -13.39
N SER A 110 -15.38 22.50 -13.50
CA SER A 110 -15.38 23.26 -14.76
C SER A 110 -14.12 24.13 -14.96
N HIS A 111 -13.10 24.02 -14.10
CA HIS A 111 -11.82 24.71 -14.26
C HIS A 111 -10.68 23.69 -14.35
N GLY A 112 -10.56 23.08 -15.52
CA GLY A 112 -9.34 22.44 -16.02
C GLY A 112 -8.87 23.19 -17.26
#